data_AF-A0A6A7KUD7-F1
#
_entry.id   AF-A0A6A7KUD7-F1
#
_cell.length_a   1.000
_cell.length_b   1.000
_cell.length_c   1.000
_cell.angle_alpha   90.00
_cell.angle_beta   90.00
_cell.angle_gamma   90.00
#
_symmetry.space_group_name_H-M   'P 1'
#
loop_
_entity.id
_entity.type
_entity.pdbx_description
1 polymer ?
#
loop_
_entity_poly.entity_id
_entity_poly.type
_entity_poly.pdbx_seq_one_letter_code
_entity_poly.pdbx_strand_id
1 'polypeptide(L)' 'MTEDRAYLDKQRGMAAPGAAEDPKSRQCLKCRKQFPSEWAGQRVCARCKNRSEWRSGALPRSY' A
#
# COMPACT_ATOMS: atom_id res chain seq x y z
N MET A 1 45.98 -9.03 -6.21
CA MET A 1 44.70 -8.95 -5.48
C MET A 1 44.06 -7.62 -5.82
N THR A 2 43.51 -7.50 -7.03
CA THR A 2 42.93 -6.25 -7.51
C THR A 2 41.52 -6.60 -7.93
N GLU A 3 40.61 -6.37 -7.00
CA GLU A 3 39.17 -6.47 -7.22
C GLU A 3 38.80 -5.60 -8.42
N ASP A 4 38.36 -6.29 -9.47
CA ASP A 4 38.09 -5.71 -10.78
C ASP A 4 36.97 -4.66 -10.65
N ARG A 5 37.32 -3.38 -10.85
CA ARG A 5 36.42 -2.22 -10.72
C ARG A 5 35.13 -2.36 -11.53
N ALA A 6 35.10 -3.23 -12.55
CA ALA A 6 33.90 -3.53 -13.31
C ALA A 6 32.83 -4.26 -12.46
N TYR A 7 33.23 -5.02 -11.44
CA TYR A 7 32.31 -5.75 -10.57
C TYR A 7 31.51 -4.81 -9.65
N LEU A 8 32.18 -3.80 -9.06
CA LEU A 8 31.54 -2.83 -8.16
C LEU A 8 30.64 -1.83 -8.91
N ASP A 9 30.97 -1.49 -10.17
CA ASP A 9 30.13 -0.61 -10.99
C ASP A 9 28.79 -1.27 -11.36
N LYS A 10 28.81 -2.58 -11.65
CA LYS A 10 27.61 -3.37 -11.99
C LYS A 10 26.57 -3.43 -10.86
N GLN A 11 26.99 -3.28 -9.61
CA GLN A 11 26.11 -3.31 -8.44
C GLN A 11 25.42 -1.97 -8.13
N ARG A 12 25.93 -0.85 -8.66
CA ARG A 12 25.33 0.48 -8.44
C ARG A 12 24.06 0.75 -9.26
N GLY A 13 23.74 -0.12 -10.22
CA GLY A 13 22.63 0.06 -11.15
C GLY A 13 21.29 -0.55 -10.73
N MET A 14 21.21 -1.31 -9.63
CA MET A 14 19.94 -1.88 -9.15
C MET A 14 19.34 -1.02 -8.03
N ALA A 15 18.99 0.22 -8.36
CA ALA A 15 18.02 0.95 -7.54
C ALA A 15 16.69 0.19 -7.64
N ALA A 16 16.22 -0.30 -6.49
CA ALA A 16 15.10 -1.23 -6.37
C ALA A 16 13.84 -0.76 -7.12
N PRO A 17 13.14 -1.64 -7.86
CA PRO A 17 11.85 -1.34 -8.46
C PRO A 17 10.79 -1.34 -7.35
N GLY A 18 10.72 -0.23 -6.64
CA GLY A 18 9.84 -0.01 -5.52
C GLY A 18 9.91 1.45 -5.13
N ALA A 19 9.64 2.33 -6.09
CA ALA A 19 9.27 3.70 -5.78
C ALA A 19 8.04 3.61 -4.89
N ALA A 20 8.28 3.57 -3.57
CA ALA A 20 7.26 3.63 -2.55
C ALA A 20 6.49 4.91 -2.82
N GLU A 21 5.32 4.74 -3.42
CA GLU A 21 4.41 5.81 -3.75
C GLU A 21 4.16 6.56 -2.44
N ASP A 22 4.63 7.80 -2.38
CA ASP A 22 4.64 8.60 -1.16
C ASP A 22 3.25 8.54 -0.51
N PRO A 23 3.15 8.17 0.78
CA PRO A 23 1.89 7.83 1.42
C PRO A 23 0.94 9.03 1.38
N LYS A 24 0.02 9.01 0.42
CA LYS A 24 -0.79 10.18 0.10
C LYS A 24 -1.94 10.27 1.08
N SER A 25 -2.10 11.43 1.72
CA SER A 25 -3.24 11.70 2.60
C SER A 25 -4.54 11.72 1.79
N ARG A 26 -5.43 10.76 2.05
CA ARG A 26 -6.76 10.65 1.40
C ARG A 26 -7.87 10.68 2.44
N GLN A 27 -9.09 11.00 2.00
CA GLN A 27 -10.29 10.93 2.85
C GLN A 27 -10.91 9.54 2.81
N CYS A 28 -11.21 8.97 3.98
CA CYS A 28 -11.85 7.67 4.10
C CYS A 28 -13.28 7.70 3.57
N LEU A 29 -13.66 6.73 2.74
CA LEU A 29 -15.03 6.66 2.21
C LEU A 29 -16.10 6.36 3.28
N LYS A 30 -15.75 5.69 4.39
CA LYS A 30 -16.71 5.35 5.46
C LYS A 30 -16.86 6.45 6.50
N CYS A 31 -15.76 7.02 6.98
CA CYS A 31 -15.77 7.98 8.10
C CYS A 31 -15.29 9.38 7.74
N ARG A 32 -14.90 9.62 6.47
CA ARG A 32 -14.40 10.91 5.94
C ARG A 32 -13.15 11.48 6.62
N LYS A 33 -12.56 10.79 7.60
CA LYS A 33 -11.28 11.17 8.21
C LYS A 33 -10.15 11.07 7.19
N GLN A 34 -9.20 12.00 7.30
CA GLN A 34 -7.97 11.98 6.52
C GLN A 34 -7.05 10.88 7.06
N PHE A 35 -6.46 10.07 6.18
CA PHE A 35 -5.56 8.98 6.54
C PHE A 35 -4.45 8.82 5.49
N PRO A 36 -3.23 8.39 5.88
CA PRO A 36 -2.16 8.10 4.94
C PRO A 36 -2.51 6.86 4.14
N SER A 37 -2.48 6.96 2.81
CA SER A 37 -2.74 5.83 1.93
C SER A 37 -1.44 5.10 1.61
N GLU A 38 -1.34 3.85 2.04
CA GLU A 38 -0.14 3.02 1.83
C GLU A 38 0.05 2.57 0.37
N TRP A 39 -1.02 2.62 -0.44
CA TRP A 39 -0.98 2.32 -1.89
C TRP A 39 -2.09 3.08 -2.62
N ALA A 40 -1.96 3.26 -3.93
CA ALA A 40 -2.88 4.05 -4.77
C ALA A 40 -4.36 3.65 -4.66
N GLY A 41 -4.64 2.37 -4.39
CA GLY A 41 -5.99 1.81 -4.24
C GLY A 41 -6.61 1.92 -2.84
N GLN A 42 -5.86 2.38 -1.83
CA GLN A 42 -6.38 2.46 -0.45
C GLN A 42 -7.33 3.66 -0.32
N ARG A 43 -8.64 3.41 -0.17
CA ARG A 43 -9.68 4.46 0.01
C ARG A 43 -10.43 4.39 1.35
N VAL A 44 -10.13 3.39 2.15
CA VAL A 44 -10.72 3.17 3.48
C VAL A 44 -9.60 3.08 4.50
N CYS A 45 -9.66 3.88 5.55
CA CYS A 45 -8.62 3.88 6.58
C CYS A 45 -8.56 2.55 7.32
N ALA A 46 -7.39 2.19 7.86
CA ALA A 46 -7.17 0.93 8.59
C ALA A 46 -8.23 0.66 9.68
N ARG A 47 -8.65 1.71 10.41
CA ARG A 47 -9.70 1.61 11.44
C ARG A 47 -11.06 1.17 10.86
N CYS A 48 -11.45 1.74 9.73
CA CYS A 48 -12.69 1.38 9.05
C CYS A 48 -12.57 0.04 8.31
N LYS A 49 -11.39 -0.28 7.76
CA LYS A 49 -11.10 -1.57 7.12
C LYS A 49 -11.15 -2.73 8.13
N ASN A 50 -10.75 -2.49 9.38
CA ASN A 50 -10.79 -3.49 10.45
C ASN A 50 -12.16 -3.61 11.14
N ARG A 51 -13.10 -2.70 10.87
CA ARG A 51 -14.50 -2.88 11.29
C ARG A 51 -15.10 -4.00 10.45
N SER A 52 -15.58 -5.06 11.10
CA SER A 52 -16.11 -6.27 10.48
C SER A 52 -17.40 -6.07 9.65
N GLU A 53 -17.93 -4.85 9.56
CA GLU A 53 -19.18 -4.52 8.85
C GLU A 53 -19.17 -4.91 7.36
N TRP A 54 -18.00 -5.10 6.75
CA TRP A 54 -17.85 -5.46 5.32
C TRP A 54 -17.52 -6.94 5.09
N ARG A 55 -17.13 -7.65 6.14
CA ARG A 55 -16.74 -9.08 6.07
C ARG A 55 -17.97 -9.98 6.03
N SER A 56 -19.11 -9.49 6.50
CA SER A 56 -20.38 -10.19 6.38
C SER A 56 -20.90 -9.99 4.96
N GLY A 57 -20.49 -10.89 4.06
CA GLY A 57 -21.28 -11.23 2.88
C GLY A 57 -22.60 -11.88 3.32
N ALA A 58 -23.39 -11.16 4.12
CA ALA A 58 -24.72 -11.56 4.50
C ALA A 58 -25.53 -11.51 3.20
N LEU A 59 -25.64 -12.68 2.56
CA LEU A 59 -26.65 -12.90 1.54
C LEU A 59 -27.96 -12.41 2.15
N PRO A 60 -28.71 -11.51 1.48
CA PRO A 60 -30.06 -11.25 1.93
C PRO A 60 -30.76 -12.60 1.97
N ARG A 61 -31.22 -13.04 3.15
CA ARG A 61 -32.09 -14.20 3.26
C ARG A 61 -33.37 -13.83 2.51
N SER A 62 -33.42 -14.19 1.23
CA SER A 62 -34.67 -14.30 0.50
C SER A 62 -35.44 -15.43 1.17
N TYR A 63 -36.48 -15.03 1.90
CA TYR A 63 -37.48 -15.89 2.52
C TYR A 63 -38.34 -16.54 1.45
#